data_AF-A0A7K3MXR2-F1
#
_entry.id   AF-A0A7K3MXR2-F1
#
_cell.length_a   1.000
_cell.length_b   1.000
_cell.length_c   1.000
_cell.angle_alpha   90.00
_cell.angle_beta   90.00
_cell.angle_gamma   90.00
#
_symmetry.space_group_name_H-M   'P 1'
#
loop_
_entity.id
_entity.type
_entity.pdbx_description
1 polymer ?
#
loop_
_entity_poly.entity_id
_entity_poly.type
_entity_poly.pdbx_seq_one_letter_code
_entity_poly.pdbx_strand_id
1 'polypeptide(L)'
;MSAMWYECKVKYRKTDDIGTQKVTTEPYLVDAISYTEAESRINEEMKAYVSEEFKITNIKVANYAEIHPFENADRWFKSKIYLMAYDEESGKERKTNMYLLVQANDVKEAFDNTISVMKGTMGDYTIPAISESPIMDVFPYFSGEEGELEQMEKFNTLKASKPENNRAEIEGTMEFEAEVVVESY
;
A
#
# COMPACT_ATOMS: atom_id res chain seq x y z
N MET A 1 -1.19 -18.94 10.51
CA MET A 1 -1.30 -18.09 11.72
C MET A 1 -2.03 -16.80 11.32
N SER A 2 -2.75 -16.12 12.22
CA SER A 2 -3.34 -14.80 11.86
C SER A 2 -2.20 -13.79 11.75
N ALA A 3 -2.02 -13.18 10.58
CA ALA A 3 -1.00 -12.15 10.36
C ALA A 3 -1.27 -10.92 11.27
N MET A 4 -0.22 -10.33 11.82
CA MET A 4 -0.26 -9.13 12.65
C MET A 4 0.63 -8.07 12.04
N TRP A 5 0.00 -7.07 11.43
CA TRP A 5 0.70 -6.03 10.71
C TRP A 5 1.14 -4.88 11.62
N TYR A 6 2.40 -4.45 11.45
CA TYR A 6 3.00 -3.32 12.14
C TYR A 6 3.46 -2.29 11.12
N GLU A 7 3.02 -1.03 11.28
CA GLU A 7 3.53 0.09 10.50
C GLU A 7 4.77 0.66 11.22
N CYS A 8 5.93 0.49 10.59
CA CYS A 8 7.24 0.94 11.02
C CYS A 8 7.66 2.18 10.23
N LYS A 9 7.82 3.33 10.88
CA LYS A 9 8.31 4.56 10.26
C LYS A 9 9.83 4.63 10.34
N VAL A 10 10.49 4.50 9.20
CA VAL A 10 11.95 4.53 9.12
C VAL A 10 12.40 5.88 8.58
N LYS A 11 13.33 6.51 9.28
CA LYS A 11 13.95 7.78 8.91
C LYS A 11 15.38 7.52 8.47
N TYR A 12 15.70 7.88 7.23
CA TYR A 12 17.01 7.68 6.65
C TYR A 12 17.39 8.85 5.73
N ARG A 13 18.68 8.94 5.37
CA ARG A 13 19.13 9.88 4.34
C ARG A 13 19.08 9.22 2.99
N LYS A 14 18.49 9.93 2.03
CA LYS A 14 18.53 9.58 0.62
C LYS A 14 19.27 10.69 -0.11
N THR A 15 20.21 10.31 -0.95
CA THR A 15 20.85 11.23 -1.89
C THR A 15 19.90 11.43 -3.06
N ASP A 16 19.49 12.68 -3.27
CA ASP A 16 18.66 13.05 -4.42
C ASP A 16 19.49 13.12 -5.70
N ASP A 17 18.86 13.17 -6.88
CA ASP A 17 19.52 13.18 -8.20
C ASP A 17 20.50 14.37 -8.38
N ILE A 18 20.34 15.42 -7.56
CA ILE A 18 21.17 16.64 -7.53
C ILE A 18 22.35 16.52 -6.54
N GLY A 19 22.55 15.35 -5.92
CA GLY A 19 23.63 15.10 -4.94
C GLY A 19 23.36 15.70 -3.55
N THR A 20 22.16 16.22 -3.29
CA THR A 20 21.79 16.75 -1.97
C THR A 20 21.27 15.61 -1.09
N GLN A 21 21.87 15.43 0.09
CA GLN A 21 21.39 14.48 1.08
C GLN A 21 20.13 15.03 1.78
N LYS A 22 18.97 14.42 1.54
CA LYS A 22 17.72 14.75 2.21
C LYS A 22 17.35 13.67 3.20
N VAL A 23 16.91 14.10 4.38
CA VAL A 23 16.37 13.19 5.40
C VAL A 23 14.88 12.98 5.13
N THR A 24 14.50 11.73 4.88
CA THR A 24 13.11 11.35 4.60
C THR A 24 12.64 10.34 5.65
N THR A 25 11.35 10.37 5.97
CA THR A 25 10.70 9.38 6.83
C THR A 25 9.63 8.68 6.02
N GLU A 26 9.77 7.36 5.84
CA GLU A 26 8.86 6.54 5.06
C GLU A 26 8.24 5.46 5.95
N PRO A 27 6.92 5.22 5.85
CA PRO A 27 6.26 4.13 6.57
C PRO A 27 6.33 2.84 5.77
N TYR A 28 6.75 1.78 6.44
CA TYR A 28 6.80 0.41 5.94
C TYR A 28 5.85 -0.45 6.76
N LEU A 29 5.29 -1.48 6.14
CA LEU A 29 4.41 -2.42 6.82
C LEU A 29 5.11 -3.76 6.95
N VAL A 30 5.13 -4.32 8.16
CA VAL A 30 5.83 -5.57 8.46
C VAL A 30 4.87 -6.50 9.20
N ASP A 31 4.80 -7.75 8.78
CA ASP A 31 4.12 -8.78 9.56
C ASP A 31 5.08 -9.36 10.60
N ALA A 32 4.64 -9.40 11.85
CA ALA A 32 5.43 -9.85 12.99
C ALA A 32 4.51 -10.27 14.14
N ILE A 33 5.01 -11.05 15.10
CA ILE A 33 4.23 -11.49 16.26
C ILE A 33 4.34 -10.48 17.41
N SER A 34 5.39 -9.65 17.43
CA SER A 34 5.64 -8.66 18.49
C SER A 34 6.35 -7.40 17.99
N TYR A 35 6.30 -6.32 18.80
CA TYR A 35 7.00 -5.06 18.49
C TYR A 35 8.52 -5.25 18.33
N THR A 36 9.14 -6.07 19.18
CA THR A 36 10.59 -6.33 19.13
C THR A 36 10.97 -7.09 17.86
N GLU A 37 10.13 -8.03 17.45
CA GLU A 37 10.32 -8.76 16.20
C GLU A 37 10.13 -7.87 14.98
N ALA A 38 9.09 -7.03 14.98
CA ALA A 38 8.85 -6.05 13.93
C ALA A 38 10.05 -5.10 13.77
N GLU A 39 10.64 -4.63 14.89
CA GLU A 39 11.85 -3.80 14.89
C GLU A 39 13.06 -4.54 14.32
N SER A 40 13.26 -5.80 14.70
CA SER A 40 14.39 -6.59 14.23
C SER A 40 14.29 -6.87 12.74
N ARG A 41 13.11 -7.26 12.26
CA ARG A 41 12.84 -7.54 10.84
C ARG A 41 13.01 -6.31 9.97
N ILE A 42 12.39 -5.18 10.32
CA ILE A 42 12.54 -3.97 9.52
C ILE A 42 13.99 -3.49 9.51
N ASN A 43 14.75 -3.71 10.57
CA ASN A 43 16.17 -3.39 10.62
C ASN A 43 17.00 -4.27 9.66
N GLU A 44 16.67 -5.54 9.52
CA GLU A 44 17.33 -6.44 8.55
C GLU A 44 17.00 -6.07 7.11
N GLU A 45 15.72 -5.86 6.80
CA GLU A 45 15.27 -5.44 5.47
C GLU A 45 15.89 -4.10 5.07
N MET A 46 15.82 -3.09 5.95
CA MET A 46 16.33 -1.75 5.65
C MET A 46 17.85 -1.70 5.47
N LYS A 47 18.62 -2.61 6.08
CA LYS A 47 20.07 -2.72 5.81
C LYS A 47 20.38 -3.13 4.37
N ALA A 48 19.49 -3.90 3.73
CA ALA A 48 19.65 -4.26 2.32
C ALA A 48 19.33 -3.06 1.40
N TYR A 49 18.39 -2.21 1.80
CA TYR A 49 17.96 -1.05 1.02
C TYR A 49 18.82 0.20 1.22
N VAL A 50 19.34 0.43 2.43
CA VAL A 50 20.01 1.67 2.83
C VAL A 50 21.41 1.34 3.32
N SER A 51 22.43 1.83 2.60
CA SER A 51 23.84 1.66 2.99
C SER A 51 24.29 2.59 4.12
N GLU A 52 23.51 3.64 4.41
CA GLU A 52 23.76 4.63 5.47
C GLU A 52 23.01 4.31 6.77
N GLU A 53 23.32 5.02 7.86
CA GLU A 53 22.59 4.92 9.12
C GLU A 53 21.12 5.34 8.96
N PHE A 54 20.20 4.46 9.34
CA PHE A 54 18.77 4.74 9.46
C PHE A 54 18.31 4.61 10.91
N LYS A 55 17.17 5.24 11.21
CA LYS A 55 16.53 5.19 12.52
C LYS A 55 15.05 4.87 12.41
N ILE A 56 14.60 3.88 13.16
CA ILE A 56 13.18 3.60 13.33
C ILE A 56 12.62 4.65 14.31
N THR A 57 11.63 5.41 13.86
CA THR A 57 11.06 6.54 14.61
C THR A 57 9.77 6.19 15.33
N ASN A 58 9.02 5.21 14.80
CA ASN A 58 7.74 4.80 15.36
C ASN A 58 7.41 3.39 14.86
N ILE A 59 6.81 2.57 15.72
CA ILE A 59 6.24 1.27 15.39
C ILE A 59 4.84 1.25 15.99
N LYS A 60 3.82 1.01 15.16
CA LYS A 60 2.43 0.92 15.60
C LYS A 60 1.74 -0.30 14.98
N VAL A 61 0.81 -0.91 15.71
CA VAL A 61 -0.04 -1.96 15.14
C VAL A 61 -0.96 -1.35 14.08
N ALA A 62 -0.99 -1.97 12.91
CA ALA A 62 -1.86 -1.61 11.81
C ALA A 62 -3.01 -2.61 11.73
N ASN A 63 -4.24 -2.08 11.76
CA ASN A 63 -5.44 -2.90 11.60
C ASN A 63 -5.71 -3.11 10.11
N TYR A 64 -5.00 -4.05 9.49
CA TYR A 64 -5.29 -4.60 8.17
C TYR A 64 -5.65 -6.08 8.33
N ALA A 65 -6.76 -6.49 7.75
CA ALA A 65 -7.18 -7.88 7.76
C ALA A 65 -6.39 -8.68 6.72
N GLU A 66 -6.22 -8.12 5.51
CA GLU A 66 -5.49 -8.76 4.43
C GLU A 66 -4.77 -7.73 3.55
N ILE A 67 -3.74 -8.20 2.85
CA ILE A 67 -2.92 -7.40 1.94
C ILE A 67 -2.82 -8.11 0.61
N HIS A 68 -3.15 -7.39 -0.46
CA HIS A 68 -3.23 -7.92 -1.80
C HIS A 68 -2.34 -7.11 -2.75
N PRO A 69 -1.15 -7.63 -3.13
CA PRO A 69 -0.38 -7.05 -4.22
C PRO A 69 -1.09 -7.34 -5.55
N PHE A 70 -0.98 -6.42 -6.49
CA PHE A 70 -1.56 -6.53 -7.83
C PHE A 70 -0.50 -6.21 -8.87
N GLU A 71 -0.67 -6.75 -10.07
CA GLU A 71 0.26 -6.52 -11.15
C GLU A 71 0.20 -5.08 -11.66
N ASN A 72 1.34 -4.55 -12.12
CA ASN A 72 1.44 -3.23 -12.75
C ASN A 72 0.94 -2.07 -11.88
N ALA A 73 1.07 -2.18 -10.56
CA ALA A 73 0.66 -1.15 -9.62
C ALA A 73 1.81 -0.79 -8.69
N ASP A 74 2.01 0.51 -8.44
CA ASP A 74 3.09 1.00 -7.57
C ASP A 74 2.59 1.60 -6.25
N ARG A 75 1.27 1.82 -6.08
CA ARG A 75 0.72 2.53 -4.92
C ARG A 75 -0.21 1.65 -4.11
N TRP A 76 -0.20 1.88 -2.80
CA TRP A 76 -1.06 1.17 -1.87
C TRP A 76 -2.30 2.00 -1.54
N PHE A 77 -3.47 1.36 -1.59
CA PHE A 77 -4.75 1.93 -1.18
C PHE A 77 -5.32 1.15 0.00
N LYS A 78 -5.80 1.90 0.99
CA LYS A 78 -6.54 1.36 2.12
C LYS A 78 -8.03 1.36 1.78
N SER A 79 -8.58 0.17 1.62
CA SER A 79 -10.01 -0.06 1.39
C SER A 79 -10.69 -0.41 2.70
N LYS A 80 -11.67 0.40 3.10
CA LYS A 80 -12.54 0.09 4.24
C LYS A 80 -13.74 -0.69 3.73
N ILE A 81 -14.05 -1.81 4.39
CA ILE A 81 -15.14 -2.71 4.05
C ILE A 81 -16.03 -2.89 5.27
N TYR A 82 -17.34 -2.91 5.05
CA TYR A 82 -18.32 -3.29 6.04
C TYR A 82 -18.93 -4.62 5.63
N LEU A 83 -18.69 -5.64 6.44
CA LEU A 83 -19.38 -6.92 6.37
C LEU A 83 -20.69 -6.81 7.13
N MET A 84 -21.78 -7.17 6.47
CA MET A 84 -23.10 -7.24 7.06
C MET A 84 -23.39 -8.72 7.34
N ALA A 85 -23.55 -9.05 8.62
CA ALA A 85 -23.95 -10.38 9.05
C ALA A 85 -25.34 -10.30 9.66
N TYR A 86 -26.25 -11.12 9.16
CA TYR A 86 -27.57 -11.28 9.75
C TYR A 86 -27.52 -12.35 10.83
N ASP A 87 -27.83 -11.96 12.06
CA ASP A 87 -27.90 -12.86 13.21
C ASP A 87 -29.36 -13.35 13.33
N GLU A 88 -29.62 -14.58 12.87
CA GLU A 88 -30.97 -15.18 12.88
C GLU A 88 -31.54 -15.35 14.30
N GLU A 89 -30.71 -15.45 15.33
CA GLU A 89 -31.17 -15.54 16.73
C GLU A 89 -31.59 -14.18 17.28
N SER A 90 -30.89 -13.10 16.92
CA SER A 90 -31.17 -11.76 17.45
C SER A 90 -32.08 -10.91 16.55
N GLY A 91 -32.29 -11.27 15.28
CA GLY A 91 -32.99 -10.45 14.29
C GLY A 91 -32.34 -9.08 14.06
N LYS A 92 -31.04 -8.94 14.41
CA LYS A 92 -30.28 -7.69 14.30
C LYS A 92 -29.14 -7.87 13.30
N GLU A 93 -28.99 -6.89 12.44
CA GLU A 93 -27.84 -6.80 11.55
C GLU A 93 -26.60 -6.36 12.33
N ARG A 94 -25.55 -7.18 12.32
CA ARG A 94 -24.24 -6.81 12.84
C ARG A 94 -23.38 -6.31 11.71
N LYS A 95 -22.79 -5.14 11.92
CA LYS A 95 -21.86 -4.50 10.98
C LYS A 95 -20.45 -4.62 11.51
N THR A 96 -19.63 -5.42 10.83
CA THR A 96 -18.22 -5.59 11.16
C THR A 96 -17.37 -4.84 10.14
N ASN A 97 -16.42 -4.06 10.63
CA ASN A 97 -15.50 -3.28 9.82
C ASN A 97 -14.19 -4.04 9.60
N MET A 98 -13.79 -4.12 8.34
CA MET A 98 -12.57 -4.73 7.86
C MET A 98 -11.77 -3.71 7.04
N TYR A 99 -10.45 -3.79 7.08
CA TYR A 99 -9.58 -2.94 6.27
C TYR A 99 -8.67 -3.83 5.43
N LEU A 100 -8.69 -3.61 4.12
CA LEU A 100 -7.77 -4.25 3.19
C LEU A 100 -6.74 -3.23 2.71
N LEU A 101 -5.53 -3.72 2.44
CA LEU A 101 -4.52 -2.95 1.74
C LEU A 101 -4.32 -3.56 0.35
N VAL A 102 -4.62 -2.80 -0.71
CA VAL A 102 -4.56 -3.28 -2.09
C VAL A 102 -3.61 -2.42 -2.91
N GLN A 103 -2.84 -3.01 -3.81
CA GLN A 103 -2.10 -2.23 -4.80
C GLN A 103 -3.01 -1.81 -5.96
N ALA A 104 -2.85 -0.57 -6.40
CA ALA A 104 -3.51 -0.02 -7.59
C ALA A 104 -2.78 1.28 -8.05
N ASN A 105 -3.11 1.79 -9.23
CA ASN A 105 -2.61 3.07 -9.73
C ASN A 105 -3.55 4.23 -9.43
N ASP A 106 -4.86 3.96 -9.36
CA ASP A 106 -5.90 4.94 -9.04
C ASP A 106 -7.00 4.36 -8.13
N VAL A 107 -7.90 5.24 -7.66
CA VAL A 107 -8.99 4.86 -6.73
C VAL A 107 -10.01 3.93 -7.39
N LYS A 108 -10.24 4.04 -8.69
CA LYS A 108 -11.18 3.19 -9.43
C LYS A 108 -10.61 1.77 -9.56
N GLU A 109 -9.35 1.66 -9.94
CA GLU A 109 -8.64 0.38 -9.97
C GLU A 109 -8.56 -0.25 -8.56
N ALA A 110 -8.29 0.54 -7.52
CA ALA A 110 -8.32 0.07 -6.14
C ALA A 110 -9.70 -0.51 -5.77
N PHE A 111 -10.79 0.12 -6.23
CA PHE A 111 -12.15 -0.38 -6.03
C PHE A 111 -12.39 -1.69 -6.77
N ASP A 112 -12.01 -1.77 -8.05
CA ASP A 112 -12.16 -2.96 -8.89
C ASP A 112 -11.35 -4.16 -8.34
N ASN A 113 -10.14 -3.88 -7.85
CA ASN A 113 -9.26 -4.85 -7.18
C ASN A 113 -9.86 -5.32 -5.85
N THR A 114 -10.37 -4.39 -5.03
CA THR A 114 -11.06 -4.72 -3.78
C THR A 114 -12.29 -5.60 -4.03
N ILE A 115 -13.10 -5.30 -5.05
CA ILE A 115 -14.24 -6.16 -5.43
C ILE A 115 -13.73 -7.55 -5.81
N SER A 116 -12.66 -7.64 -6.59
CA SER A 116 -12.13 -8.91 -7.07
C SER A 116 -11.63 -9.79 -5.92
N VAL A 117 -11.00 -9.21 -4.90
CA VAL A 117 -10.65 -9.90 -3.65
C VAL A 117 -11.91 -10.39 -2.92
N MET A 118 -12.92 -9.53 -2.80
CA MET A 118 -14.15 -9.83 -2.05
C MET A 118 -15.12 -10.78 -2.77
N LYS A 119 -14.90 -11.11 -4.06
CA LYS A 119 -15.76 -12.04 -4.82
C LYS A 119 -15.90 -13.43 -4.18
N GLY A 120 -14.92 -13.84 -3.38
CA GLY A 120 -14.94 -15.13 -2.67
C GLY A 120 -15.62 -15.11 -1.30
N THR A 121 -15.99 -13.93 -0.79
CA THR A 121 -16.55 -13.80 0.56
C THR A 121 -18.03 -14.17 0.57
N MET A 122 -18.38 -15.18 1.36
CA MET A 122 -19.79 -15.52 1.64
C MET A 122 -20.37 -14.49 2.61
N GLY A 123 -20.97 -13.42 2.08
CA GLY A 123 -21.68 -12.42 2.88
C GLY A 123 -21.89 -11.11 2.14
N ASP A 124 -22.90 -10.35 2.58
CA ASP A 124 -23.14 -9.01 2.08
C ASP A 124 -22.04 -8.06 2.57
N TYR A 125 -21.50 -7.26 1.67
CA TYR A 125 -20.49 -6.27 2.01
C TYR A 125 -20.71 -4.95 1.28
N THR A 126 -20.21 -3.88 1.87
CA THR A 126 -20.17 -2.55 1.25
C THR A 126 -18.80 -1.93 1.44
N ILE A 127 -18.35 -1.15 0.46
CA ILE A 127 -17.06 -0.45 0.48
C ILE A 127 -17.33 1.05 0.74
N PRO A 128 -17.39 1.49 2.01
CA PRO A 128 -17.67 2.89 2.35
C PRO A 128 -16.60 3.90 1.94
N ALA A 129 -15.33 3.49 1.86
CA ALA A 129 -14.23 4.41 1.61
C ALA A 129 -13.00 3.68 1.09
N ILE A 130 -12.30 4.34 0.17
CA ILE A 130 -10.97 3.96 -0.31
C ILE A 130 -10.10 5.20 -0.21
N SER A 131 -8.91 5.07 0.37
CA SER A 131 -7.95 6.16 0.53
C SER A 131 -6.55 5.70 0.16
N GLU A 132 -5.78 6.55 -0.52
CA GLU A 132 -4.35 6.29 -0.76
C GLU A 132 -3.61 6.18 0.58
N SER A 133 -2.76 5.16 0.70
CA SER A 133 -1.97 4.86 1.87
C SER A 133 -0.56 5.41 1.67
N PRO A 134 0.06 6.02 2.70
CA PRO A 134 1.44 6.50 2.60
C PRO A 134 2.47 5.35 2.65
N ILE A 135 2.04 4.10 2.80
CA ILE A 135 2.90 2.91 2.91
C ILE A 135 3.77 2.81 1.65
N MET A 136 5.08 2.78 1.86
CA MET A 136 6.06 2.65 0.79
C MET A 136 6.22 1.19 0.36
N ASP A 137 6.30 0.28 1.33
CA ASP A 137 6.47 -1.13 1.05
C ASP A 137 5.88 -2.02 2.16
N VAL A 138 5.58 -3.26 1.80
CA VAL A 138 5.05 -4.32 2.66
C VAL A 138 6.02 -5.49 2.68
N PHE A 139 6.35 -5.95 3.89
CA PHE A 139 7.20 -7.09 4.18
C PHE A 139 6.40 -8.17 4.94
N PRO A 140 5.84 -9.16 4.22
CA PRO A 140 5.09 -10.24 4.85
C PRO A 140 6.01 -11.19 5.63
N TYR A 141 5.43 -11.88 6.61
CA TYR A 141 6.11 -12.91 7.38
C TYR A 141 5.92 -14.24 6.65
N PHE A 142 7.04 -14.88 6.32
CA PHE A 142 7.04 -16.23 5.79
C PHE A 142 7.84 -17.08 6.77
N SER A 143 7.18 -18.09 7.36
CA SER A 143 7.80 -19.01 8.32
C SER A 143 8.76 -20.00 7.66
N GLY A 144 8.78 -20.05 6.32
CA GLY A 144 9.60 -20.97 5.54
C GLY A 144 9.00 -22.36 5.38
N GLU A 145 7.73 -22.57 5.77
CA GLU A 145 7.00 -23.78 5.41
C GLU A 145 6.78 -23.87 3.88
N GLU A 146 6.87 -25.07 3.31
CA GLU A 146 6.86 -25.29 1.85
C GLU A 146 5.65 -24.64 1.13
N GLY A 147 4.50 -24.48 1.80
CA GLY A 147 3.32 -23.80 1.26
C GLY A 147 3.31 -22.27 1.36
N GLU A 148 4.17 -21.68 2.20
CA GLU A 148 4.32 -20.22 2.34
C GLU A 148 5.40 -19.66 1.41
N LEU A 149 6.36 -20.49 0.97
CA LEU A 149 7.38 -20.12 0.00
C LEU A 149 6.76 -19.79 -1.38
N GLU A 150 5.81 -20.60 -1.86
CA GLU A 150 5.11 -20.31 -3.11
C GLU A 150 4.27 -19.03 -3.03
N GLN A 151 3.71 -18.73 -1.85
CA GLN A 151 2.99 -17.49 -1.59
C GLN A 151 3.94 -16.30 -1.54
N MET A 152 5.15 -16.48 -0.99
CA MET A 152 6.21 -15.48 -1.01
C MET A 152 6.67 -15.15 -2.42
N GLU A 153 6.90 -16.15 -3.25
CA GLU A 153 7.31 -15.94 -4.64
C GLU A 153 6.21 -15.25 -5.45
N LYS A 154 4.95 -15.65 -5.29
CA LYS A 154 3.81 -14.95 -5.91
C LYS A 154 3.69 -13.52 -5.42
N PHE A 155 3.82 -13.28 -4.12
CA PHE A 155 3.76 -11.94 -3.55
C PHE A 155 4.88 -11.04 -4.11
N ASN A 156 6.11 -11.56 -4.13
CA ASN A 156 7.27 -10.83 -4.63
C ASN A 156 7.23 -10.59 -6.14
N THR A 157 6.73 -11.54 -6.93
CA THR A 157 6.58 -11.37 -8.40
C THR A 157 5.52 -10.35 -8.75
N LEU A 158 4.35 -10.39 -8.10
CA LEU A 158 3.29 -9.40 -8.27
C LEU A 158 3.79 -8.01 -7.89
N LYS A 159 4.44 -7.88 -6.72
CA LYS A 159 5.07 -6.63 -6.27
C LYS A 159 6.16 -6.12 -7.22
N ALA A 160 6.92 -7.00 -7.86
CA ALA A 160 8.01 -6.61 -8.77
C ALA A 160 7.53 -6.21 -10.16
N SER A 161 6.28 -6.53 -10.53
CA SER A 161 5.68 -6.13 -11.79
C SER A 161 5.37 -4.63 -11.77
N LYS A 162 6.38 -3.82 -12.10
CA LYS A 162 6.23 -2.38 -12.28
C LYS A 162 5.33 -2.12 -13.50
N PRO A 163 4.47 -1.10 -13.46
CA PRO A 163 3.79 -0.64 -14.66
C PRO A 163 4.84 -0.25 -15.72
N GLU A 164 4.70 -0.77 -16.94
CA GLU A 164 5.38 -0.20 -18.10
C GLU A 164 4.96 1.27 -18.22
N ASN A 165 5.86 2.17 -17.84
CA ASN A 165 5.71 3.60 -18.09
C ASN A 165 5.77 3.86 -19.60
N ASN A 166 4.64 3.70 -20.31
CA ASN A 166 4.40 4.45 -21.54
C ASN A 166 3.98 5.88 -21.16
N ARG A 167 4.88 6.60 -20.50
CA ARG A 167 4.89 8.07 -20.59
C ARG A 167 5.44 8.40 -21.97
N ALA A 168 4.56 8.31 -22.97
CA ALA A 168 4.78 9.05 -24.20
C ALA A 168 5.02 10.51 -23.81
N GLU A 169 6.15 11.04 -24.25
CA GLU A 169 6.52 12.44 -24.18
C GLU A 169 5.36 13.26 -24.74
N ILE A 170 4.55 13.85 -23.87
CA ILE A 170 3.67 14.94 -24.27
C ILE A 170 4.57 16.18 -24.22
N GLU A 171 5.43 16.35 -25.23
CA GLU A 171 5.89 17.67 -25.64
C GLU A 171 4.65 18.44 -26.12
N GLY A 172 3.88 18.96 -25.16
CA GLY A 172 2.88 19.97 -25.41
C GLY A 172 3.60 21.30 -25.53
N THR A 173 4.02 21.65 -26.75
CA THR A 173 4.24 23.03 -27.18
C THR A 173 3.00 23.84 -26.82
N MET A 174 3.02 24.50 -25.66
CA MET A 174 2.07 25.55 -25.34
C MET A 174 2.48 26.79 -26.12
N GLU A 175 2.00 26.89 -27.37
CA GLU A 175 1.93 28.17 -28.07
C GLU A 175 0.96 29.09 -27.30
N PHE A 176 1.53 30.13 -26.70
CA PHE A 176 0.83 31.20 -26.02
C PHE A 176 0.22 32.11 -27.09
N GLU A 177 -1.06 31.95 -27.42
CA GLU A 177 -1.79 32.99 -28.18
C GLU A 177 -2.06 34.17 -27.23
N ALA A 178 -1.28 35.23 -27.38
CA ALA A 178 -1.50 36.49 -26.70
C ALA A 178 -2.75 37.17 -27.30
N GLU A 179 -3.82 37.20 -26.53
CA GLU A 179 -5.04 37.95 -26.82
C GLU A 179 -4.72 39.46 -26.83
N VAL A 180 -4.69 40.06 -28.02
CA VAL A 180 -4.52 41.50 -28.21
C VAL A 180 -5.82 42.19 -27.83
N VAL A 181 -5.85 42.82 -26.66
CA VAL A 181 -6.91 43.73 -26.23
C VAL A 181 -6.88 44.96 -27.13
N VAL A 182 -7.91 45.13 -27.97
CA VAL A 182 -8.06 46.29 -28.84
C VAL A 182 -8.74 47.41 -28.03
N GLU A 183 -8.00 48.44 -27.68
CA GLU A 183 -8.54 49.71 -27.16
C GLU A 183 -9.36 50.40 -28.27
N SER A 184 -10.64 50.63 -28.03
CA SER A 184 -11.48 51.51 -28.85
C SER A 184 -11.29 52.97 -28.43
N TYR A 185 -10.87 53.81 -29.38
CA TYR A 185 -10.92 55.28 -29.29
C TYR A 185 -12.36 55.81 -29.36
#